data_AF-A0A183D5D3-F1
#
_entry.id   AF-A0A183D5D3-F1
#
_cell.length_a   1.000
_cell.length_b   1.000
_cell.length_c   1.000
_cell.angle_alpha   90.00
_cell.angle_beta   90.00
_cell.angle_gamma   90.00
#
_symmetry.space_group_name_H-M   'P 1'
#
loop_
_entity.id
_entity.type
_entity.pdbx_description
1 polymer ?
#
loop_
_entity_poly.entity_id
_entity_poly.type
_entity_poly.pdbx_seq_one_letter_code
_entity_poly.pdbx_strand_id
1 'polypeptide(L)'
;MKHNRVRQVFSALGQITSSLNSGNSPASSLATMAVDCQRWFASSGAPVVTENRILTLDKMNPRVIKMEYAVRGPLVIRALAIEKELAQGVKKPFKNVIKANLGDAQAMGQKPVTFIRQVLACVCKPDLQSTSNYPPDVIERAKLLLNACAGRTVGAYSQSNGIEIIRKHVAEYIMRRDNQIPSDPEKIVLSPGASEAIRVWISLIYQTILTTILKYSSSTNGNSLLRLLPVISRSPTRYITCHSTGGIYKN
;
A
#
# COMPACT_ATOMS: atom_id res chain seq x y z
N MET A 1 26.42 -12.81 -25.90
CA MET A 1 25.75 -14.13 -25.99
C MET A 1 24.39 -14.25 -25.25
N LYS A 2 24.02 -13.39 -24.28
CA LYS A 2 22.71 -13.49 -23.60
C LYS A 2 21.52 -12.82 -24.33
N HIS A 3 21.78 -11.93 -25.30
CA HIS A 3 20.73 -11.20 -26.03
C HIS A 3 20.06 -11.99 -27.18
N ASN A 4 20.65 -13.09 -27.64
CA ASN A 4 20.11 -13.87 -28.78
C ASN A 4 19.12 -14.98 -28.38
N ARG A 5 19.08 -15.41 -27.11
CA ARG A 5 18.16 -16.48 -26.69
C ARG A 5 16.71 -16.01 -26.53
N VAL A 6 16.49 -14.75 -26.15
CA VAL A 6 15.12 -14.20 -26.01
C VAL A 6 14.45 -14.06 -27.39
N ARG A 7 15.20 -13.61 -28.42
CA ARG A 7 14.66 -13.50 -29.79
C ARG A 7 14.29 -14.85 -30.42
N GLN A 8 15.06 -15.91 -30.14
CA GLN A 8 14.77 -17.25 -30.68
C GLN A 8 13.52 -17.90 -30.06
N VAL A 9 13.23 -17.64 -28.78
CA VAL A 9 12.02 -18.17 -28.13
C VAL A 9 10.75 -17.55 -28.73
N PHE A 10 10.78 -16.26 -29.08
CA PHE A 10 9.63 -15.59 -29.70
C PHE A 10 9.45 -15.90 -31.19
N SER A 11 10.53 -16.18 -31.94
CA SER A 11 10.37 -16.63 -33.34
C SER A 11 9.81 -18.04 -33.43
N ALA A 12 10.16 -18.92 -32.49
CA ALA A 12 9.61 -20.28 -32.40
C ALA A 12 8.11 -20.28 -32.04
N LEU A 13 7.67 -19.36 -31.18
CA LEU A 13 6.24 -19.16 -30.87
C LEU A 13 5.45 -18.62 -32.07
N GLY A 14 6.04 -17.75 -32.89
CA GLY A 14 5.40 -17.23 -34.10
C GLY A 14 5.23 -18.28 -35.22
N GLN A 15 6.08 -19.30 -35.27
CA GLN A 15 5.97 -20.39 -36.25
C GLN A 15 4.97 -21.49 -35.83
N ILE A 16 4.67 -21.62 -34.54
CA ILE A 16 3.65 -22.57 -34.06
C ILE A 16 2.23 -22.04 -34.37
N THR A 17 2.04 -20.72 -34.49
CA THR A 17 0.73 -20.12 -34.74
C THR A 17 0.31 -20.05 -36.21
N SER A 18 1.19 -20.35 -37.17
CA SER A 18 0.84 -20.34 -38.60
C SER A 18 0.07 -21.58 -39.07
N SER A 19 -0.06 -22.62 -38.24
CA SER A 19 -0.64 -23.92 -38.65
C SER A 19 -2.02 -24.23 -38.05
N LEU A 20 -2.66 -23.29 -37.36
CA LEU A 20 -4.02 -23.48 -36.81
C LEU A 20 -4.92 -22.35 -37.26
N ASN A 21 -5.22 -22.32 -38.56
CA ASN A 21 -6.24 -21.47 -39.12
C ASN A 21 -7.44 -22.32 -39.54
N SER A 22 -8.25 -22.75 -38.56
CA SER A 22 -9.62 -23.19 -38.80
C SER A 22 -10.46 -23.04 -37.53
N GLY A 23 -11.49 -22.20 -37.63
CA GLY A 23 -12.64 -22.22 -36.71
C GLY A 23 -12.63 -21.16 -35.60
N ASN A 24 -13.77 -20.47 -35.48
CA ASN A 24 -14.08 -19.49 -34.44
C ASN A 24 -13.85 -20.06 -33.02
N SER A 25 -12.88 -19.50 -32.29
CA SER A 25 -12.50 -19.88 -30.93
C SER A 25 -11.69 -18.74 -30.27
N PRO A 26 -11.56 -18.69 -28.92
CA PRO A 26 -11.11 -17.52 -28.15
C PRO A 26 -9.65 -17.09 -28.37
N ALA A 27 -8.94 -17.73 -29.30
CA ALA A 27 -7.62 -17.35 -29.79
C ALA A 27 -7.61 -16.03 -30.59
N SER A 28 -8.76 -15.58 -31.11
CA SER A 28 -8.87 -14.28 -31.78
C SER A 28 -8.59 -13.09 -30.86
N SER A 29 -8.93 -13.20 -29.56
CA SER A 29 -8.71 -12.17 -28.54
C SER A 29 -7.21 -11.93 -28.23
N LEU A 30 -6.43 -13.02 -28.15
CA LEU A 30 -4.98 -12.95 -27.90
C LEU A 30 -4.21 -12.43 -29.13
N ALA A 31 -4.65 -12.78 -30.33
CA ALA A 31 -4.08 -12.25 -31.57
C ALA A 31 -4.33 -10.73 -31.70
N THR A 32 -5.52 -10.25 -31.32
CA THR A 32 -5.83 -8.81 -31.28
C THR A 32 -4.97 -8.06 -30.26
N MET A 33 -4.80 -8.60 -29.05
CA MET A 33 -3.92 -7.99 -28.02
C MET A 33 -2.44 -7.93 -28.45
N ALA A 34 -1.95 -8.93 -29.19
CA ALA A 34 -0.59 -8.96 -29.70
C ALA A 34 -0.37 -7.92 -30.82
N VAL A 35 -1.35 -7.75 -31.71
CA VAL A 35 -1.33 -6.72 -32.77
C VAL A 35 -1.45 -5.31 -32.18
N ASP A 36 -2.24 -5.12 -31.12
CA ASP A 36 -2.36 -3.83 -30.44
C ASP A 36 -1.10 -3.46 -29.66
N CYS A 37 -0.41 -4.44 -29.04
CA CYS A 37 0.93 -4.22 -28.47
C CYS A 37 1.93 -3.82 -29.55
N GLN A 38 1.94 -4.50 -30.71
CA GLN A 38 2.82 -4.14 -31.82
C GLN A 38 2.53 -2.74 -32.38
N ARG A 39 1.27 -2.31 -32.44
CA ARG A 39 0.89 -0.94 -32.82
C ARG A 39 1.32 0.11 -31.81
N TRP A 40 1.24 -0.20 -30.51
CA TRP A 40 1.72 0.70 -29.45
C TRP A 40 3.24 0.90 -29.54
N PHE A 41 4.01 -0.16 -29.83
CA PHE A 41 5.45 -0.05 -30.05
C PHE A 41 5.83 0.56 -31.42
N ALA A 42 5.04 0.36 -32.47
CA ALA A 42 5.33 0.86 -33.82
C ALA A 42 4.95 2.35 -34.03
N SER A 43 4.06 2.91 -33.20
CA SER A 43 3.68 4.34 -33.25
C SER A 43 4.72 5.30 -32.68
N SER A 44 5.88 4.81 -32.21
CA SER A 44 6.99 5.63 -31.70
C SER A 44 7.95 6.11 -32.81
N GLY A 45 7.41 6.44 -33.99
CA GLY A 45 8.16 6.99 -35.13
C GLY A 45 8.34 8.52 -35.08
N ALA A 46 8.06 9.17 -33.95
CA ALA A 46 8.41 10.58 -33.76
C ALA A 46 9.95 10.71 -33.68
N PRO A 47 10.55 11.76 -34.26
CA PRO A 47 11.98 12.01 -34.08
C PRO A 47 12.26 12.01 -32.59
N VAL A 48 13.25 11.23 -32.16
CA VAL A 48 13.75 11.27 -30.78
C VAL A 48 14.42 12.62 -30.61
N VAL A 49 13.62 13.65 -30.33
CA VAL A 49 14.11 14.85 -29.68
C VAL A 49 14.73 14.33 -28.41
N THR A 50 16.05 14.43 -28.30
CA THR A 50 16.78 14.30 -27.04
C THR A 50 16.40 15.50 -26.18
N GLU A 51 15.12 15.60 -25.81
CA GLU A 51 14.71 16.40 -24.68
C GLU A 51 15.58 15.92 -23.53
N ASN A 52 16.31 16.84 -22.91
CA ASN A 52 17.09 16.58 -21.72
C ASN A 52 16.19 15.80 -20.75
N ARG A 53 16.39 14.47 -20.67
CA ARG A 53 15.62 13.52 -19.85
C ARG A 53 16.04 13.65 -18.39
N ILE A 54 16.21 14.89 -17.95
CA ILE A 54 16.59 15.28 -16.62
C ILE A 54 15.27 15.55 -15.88
N LEU A 55 15.07 14.80 -14.80
CA LEU A 55 13.96 15.03 -13.90
C LEU A 55 14.11 16.41 -13.26
N THR A 56 13.18 17.31 -13.58
CA THR A 56 13.09 18.67 -13.04
C THR A 56 11.73 18.83 -12.36
N LEU A 57 11.59 19.78 -11.44
CA LEU A 57 10.32 20.02 -10.73
C LEU A 57 9.18 20.28 -11.72
N ASP A 58 9.45 21.05 -12.76
CA ASP A 58 8.50 21.45 -13.80
C ASP A 58 7.95 20.25 -14.59
N LYS A 59 8.75 19.18 -14.71
CA LYS A 59 8.40 17.94 -15.43
C LYS A 59 7.80 16.88 -14.50
N MET A 60 7.73 17.13 -13.20
CA MET A 60 7.18 16.17 -12.23
C MET A 60 5.64 16.23 -12.23
N ASN A 61 5.00 15.13 -11.82
CA ASN A 61 3.55 15.09 -11.66
C ASN A 61 3.10 16.24 -10.72
N PRO A 62 2.29 17.20 -11.19
CA PRO A 62 1.90 18.38 -10.42
C PRO A 62 1.11 18.03 -9.16
N ARG A 63 0.49 16.84 -9.10
CA ARG A 63 -0.19 16.36 -7.89
C ARG A 63 0.80 16.01 -6.78
N VAL A 64 1.97 15.49 -7.12
CA VAL A 64 3.04 15.19 -6.16
C VAL A 64 3.64 16.50 -5.62
N ILE A 65 3.82 17.50 -6.50
CA ILE A 65 4.32 18.82 -6.11
C ILE A 65 3.36 19.53 -5.16
N LYS A 66 2.05 19.45 -5.42
CA LYS A 66 1.01 20.07 -4.58
C LYS A 66 0.67 19.28 -3.31
N MET A 67 1.11 18.04 -3.19
CA MET A 67 0.74 17.18 -2.07
C MET A 67 1.49 17.63 -0.81
N GLU A 68 0.74 17.93 0.24
CA GLU A 68 1.29 18.32 1.54
C GLU A 68 1.06 17.25 2.59
N TYR A 69 2.12 16.89 3.32
CA TYR A 69 2.06 15.99 4.48
C TYR A 69 2.59 16.72 5.73
N ALA A 70 1.72 17.52 6.33
CA ALA A 70 2.07 18.47 7.39
C ALA A 70 2.71 17.82 8.64
N VAL A 71 2.39 16.56 8.90
CA VAL A 71 2.89 15.78 10.06
C VAL A 71 4.43 15.63 10.05
N ARG A 72 5.05 15.72 8.87
CA ARG A 72 6.53 15.77 8.69
C ARG A 72 6.96 17.00 7.90
N GLY A 73 6.30 18.13 8.13
CA GLY A 73 6.55 19.39 7.44
C GLY A 73 7.71 20.22 7.99
N PRO A 74 7.79 21.52 7.63
CA PRO A 74 8.88 22.43 8.01
C PRO A 74 9.17 22.52 9.50
N LEU A 75 8.13 22.40 10.34
CA LEU A 75 8.29 22.45 11.80
C LEU A 75 9.14 21.28 12.31
N VAL A 76 8.92 20.08 11.78
CA VAL A 76 9.71 18.89 12.15
C VAL A 76 11.14 19.02 11.64
N ILE A 77 11.33 19.54 10.44
CA ILE A 77 12.67 19.82 9.88
C ILE A 77 13.43 20.79 10.79
N ARG A 78 12.79 21.87 11.24
CA ARG A 78 13.41 22.82 12.18
C ARG A 78 13.69 22.18 13.53
N ALA A 79 12.78 21.37 14.06
CA ALA A 79 12.97 20.64 15.31
C ALA A 79 14.22 19.73 15.25
N LEU A 80 14.41 18.99 14.15
CA LEU A 80 15.61 18.16 13.92
C LEU A 80 16.89 18.99 13.82
N ALA A 81 16.84 20.16 13.18
CA ALA A 81 17.99 21.06 13.14
C ALA A 81 18.36 21.58 14.54
N ILE A 82 17.36 21.93 15.36
CA ILE A 82 17.58 22.35 16.75
C ILE A 82 18.17 21.22 17.60
N GLU A 83 17.72 19.97 17.42
CA GLU A 83 18.33 18.82 18.10
C GLU A 83 19.82 18.68 17.77
N LYS A 84 20.20 18.89 16.50
CA LYS A 84 21.61 18.89 16.07
C LYS A 84 22.40 20.06 16.67
N GLU A 85 21.82 21.26 16.68
CA GLU A 85 22.42 22.45 17.31
C GLU A 85 22.68 22.21 18.81
N LEU A 86 21.70 21.65 19.53
CA LEU A 86 21.83 21.30 20.95
C LEU A 86 22.92 20.25 21.17
N ALA A 87 23.02 19.23 20.31
CA ALA A 87 24.07 18.22 20.38
C ALA A 87 25.48 18.80 20.13
N GLN A 88 25.59 19.89 19.37
CA GLN A 88 26.83 20.65 19.16
C GLN A 88 27.13 21.64 20.30
N GLY A 89 26.29 21.71 21.34
CA GLY A 89 26.49 22.60 22.48
C GLY A 89 26.00 24.04 22.29
N VAL A 90 25.23 24.31 21.22
CA VAL A 90 24.62 25.64 21.02
C VAL A 90 23.61 25.90 22.14
N LYS A 91 23.82 26.99 22.90
CA LYS A 91 22.91 27.39 23.98
C LYS A 91 21.55 27.83 23.42
N LYS A 92 20.48 27.24 23.94
CA LYS A 92 19.06 27.58 23.67
C LYS A 92 18.32 27.75 25.00
N PRO A 93 17.13 28.39 25.03
CA PRO A 93 16.35 28.55 26.26
C PRO A 93 15.75 27.23 26.82
N PHE A 94 16.06 26.09 26.21
CA PHE A 94 15.62 24.75 26.61
C PHE A 94 16.76 23.75 26.40
N LYS A 95 16.71 22.63 27.11
CA LYS A 95 17.78 21.59 27.09
C LYS A 95 17.58 20.53 26.02
N ASN A 96 16.33 20.28 25.64
CA ASN A 96 15.94 19.22 24.72
C ASN A 96 14.69 19.61 23.92
N VAL A 97 14.49 18.94 22.80
CA VAL A 97 13.29 19.05 21.97
C VAL A 97 12.38 17.86 22.28
N ILE A 98 11.10 18.11 22.51
CA ILE A 98 10.09 17.06 22.73
C ILE A 98 9.19 16.99 21.49
N LYS A 99 9.16 15.84 20.83
CA LYS A 99 8.38 15.62 19.60
C LYS A 99 6.96 15.18 19.95
N ALA A 100 6.07 16.14 20.14
CA ALA A 100 4.64 15.90 20.37
C ALA A 100 3.79 15.89 19.09
N ASN A 101 4.42 15.82 17.90
CA ASN A 101 3.76 15.90 16.60
C ASN A 101 3.33 14.54 16.03
N LEU A 102 3.81 13.43 16.61
CA LEU A 102 3.48 12.06 16.20
C LEU A 102 2.87 11.29 17.37
N GLY A 103 1.87 10.47 17.07
CA GLY A 103 1.37 9.45 18.00
C GLY A 103 2.31 8.25 18.10
N ASP A 104 3.60 8.46 18.36
CA ASP A 104 4.60 7.40 18.53
C ASP A 104 4.76 7.07 20.02
N ALA A 105 3.83 6.25 20.52
CA ALA A 105 3.71 6.02 21.95
C ALA A 105 4.94 5.32 22.56
N GLN A 106 5.60 4.42 21.82
CA GLN A 106 6.82 3.75 22.31
C GLN A 106 8.01 4.71 22.33
N ALA A 107 8.16 5.60 21.34
CA ALA A 107 9.17 6.66 21.39
C ALA A 107 8.94 7.62 22.57
N MET A 108 7.69 7.78 23.00
CA MET A 108 7.29 8.56 24.18
C MET A 108 7.33 7.77 25.51
N GLY A 109 7.91 6.56 25.52
CA GLY A 109 8.16 5.80 26.75
C GLY A 109 7.10 4.76 27.11
N GLN A 110 6.08 4.53 26.27
CA GLN A 110 5.17 3.40 26.48
C GLN A 110 5.96 2.08 26.41
N LYS A 111 5.94 1.31 27.51
CA LYS A 111 6.56 -0.01 27.56
C LYS A 111 5.87 -0.95 26.55
N PRO A 112 6.62 -1.71 25.72
CA PRO A 112 6.02 -2.70 24.85
C PRO A 112 5.28 -3.78 25.63
N VAL A 113 4.19 -4.29 25.06
CA VAL A 113 3.42 -5.38 25.66
C VAL A 113 4.21 -6.69 25.58
N THR A 114 4.53 -7.27 26.74
CA THR A 114 5.38 -8.47 26.88
C THR A 114 4.90 -9.64 26.04
N PHE A 115 3.62 -10.01 26.16
CA PHE A 115 3.02 -11.12 25.43
C PHE A 115 3.23 -11.00 23.91
N ILE A 116 2.97 -9.82 23.34
CA ILE A 116 3.14 -9.56 21.90
C ILE A 116 4.61 -9.73 21.50
N ARG A 117 5.55 -9.20 22.30
CA ARG A 117 6.99 -9.31 22.02
C ARG A 117 7.48 -10.77 22.06
N GLN A 118 7.01 -11.55 23.02
CA GLN A 118 7.40 -12.95 23.16
C GLN A 118 6.82 -13.80 22.01
N VAL A 119 5.56 -13.61 21.64
CA VAL A 119 4.95 -14.31 20.48
C VAL A 119 5.71 -13.96 19.19
N LEU A 120 6.01 -12.68 18.96
CA LEU A 120 6.80 -12.24 17.81
C LEU A 120 8.19 -12.90 17.77
N ALA A 121 8.88 -12.97 18.91
CA ALA A 121 10.16 -13.65 18.98
C ALA A 121 10.05 -15.14 18.61
N CYS A 122 9.04 -15.84 19.14
CA CYS A 122 8.81 -17.26 18.85
C CYS A 122 8.43 -17.55 17.40
N VAL A 123 7.75 -16.64 16.69
CA VAL A 123 7.42 -16.84 15.27
C VAL A 123 8.57 -16.43 14.34
N CYS A 124 9.42 -15.49 14.75
CA CYS A 124 10.62 -15.10 14.00
C CYS A 124 11.78 -16.09 14.19
N LYS A 125 11.90 -16.71 15.37
CA LYS A 125 12.89 -17.75 15.68
C LYS A 125 12.21 -18.92 16.41
N PRO A 126 11.67 -19.90 15.67
CA PRO A 126 10.92 -21.03 16.24
C PRO A 126 11.66 -21.83 17.31
N ASP A 127 13.00 -21.91 17.27
CA ASP A 127 13.83 -22.59 18.29
C ASP A 127 13.62 -22.03 19.70
N LEU A 128 13.18 -20.77 19.83
CA LEU A 128 12.88 -20.16 21.13
C LEU A 128 11.69 -20.81 21.84
N GLN A 129 10.82 -21.53 21.12
CA GLN A 129 9.68 -22.22 21.72
C GLN A 129 10.09 -23.40 22.60
N SER A 130 11.26 -24.00 22.39
CA SER A 130 11.80 -25.10 23.20
C SER A 130 12.96 -24.67 24.09
N THR A 131 13.73 -23.68 23.66
CA THR A 131 14.94 -23.23 24.38
C THR A 131 14.69 -22.11 25.39
N SER A 132 13.60 -21.37 25.24
CA SER A 132 13.23 -20.28 26.17
C SER A 132 12.13 -20.74 27.11
N ASN A 133 12.20 -20.32 28.38
CA ASN A 133 11.16 -20.58 29.38
C ASN A 133 9.98 -19.60 29.22
N TYR A 134 9.38 -19.54 28.02
CA TYR A 134 8.22 -18.69 27.77
C TYR A 134 6.92 -19.31 28.31
N PRO A 135 5.95 -18.48 28.69
CA PRO A 135 4.64 -18.94 29.13
C PRO A 135 3.95 -19.87 28.10
N PRO A 136 3.15 -20.86 28.55
CA PRO A 136 2.49 -21.82 27.64
C PRO A 136 1.57 -21.17 26.60
N ASP A 137 0.85 -20.13 26.97
CA ASP A 137 -0.06 -19.36 26.10
C ASP A 137 0.69 -18.64 24.96
N VAL A 138 1.90 -18.15 25.21
CA VAL A 138 2.79 -17.60 24.18
C VAL A 138 3.17 -18.66 23.16
N ILE A 139 3.59 -19.84 23.64
CA ILE A 139 4.02 -20.96 22.79
C ILE A 139 2.85 -21.46 21.95
N GLU A 140 1.67 -21.62 22.55
CA GLU A 140 0.44 -22.00 21.86
C GLU A 140 0.08 -21.01 20.76
N ARG A 141 0.09 -19.70 21.08
CA ARG A 141 -0.20 -18.64 20.12
C ARG A 141 0.79 -18.62 18.96
N ALA A 142 2.08 -18.81 19.24
CA ALA A 142 3.11 -18.86 18.21
C ALA A 142 2.93 -20.08 17.28
N LYS A 143 2.65 -21.27 17.84
CA LYS A 143 2.38 -22.49 17.07
C LYS A 143 1.15 -22.34 16.18
N LEU A 144 0.07 -21.76 16.71
CA LEU A 144 -1.15 -21.49 15.96
C LEU A 144 -0.86 -20.61 14.72
N LEU A 145 -0.10 -19.53 14.90
CA LEU A 145 0.26 -18.61 13.81
C LEU A 145 1.16 -19.28 12.78
N LEU A 146 2.19 -20.03 13.22
CA LEU A 146 3.09 -20.72 12.30
C LEU A 146 2.34 -21.79 11.49
N ASN A 147 1.45 -22.56 12.12
CA ASN A 147 0.67 -23.59 11.42
C ASN A 147 -0.28 -23.00 10.37
N ALA A 148 -0.71 -21.74 10.53
CA ALA A 148 -1.50 -21.03 9.53
C ALA A 148 -0.68 -20.43 8.38
N CYS A 149 0.65 -20.42 8.49
CA CYS A 149 1.54 -19.94 7.44
C CYS A 149 2.03 -21.11 6.56
N ALA A 150 2.13 -20.88 5.26
CA ALA A 150 2.70 -21.86 4.34
C ALA A 150 4.16 -22.19 4.74
N GLY A 151 4.52 -23.48 4.74
CA GLY A 151 5.84 -23.92 5.15
C GLY A 151 6.18 -23.66 6.64
N ARG A 152 5.17 -23.34 7.46
CA ARG A 152 5.34 -23.04 8.89
C ARG A 152 6.33 -21.90 9.16
N THR A 153 6.35 -20.90 8.29
CA THR A 153 7.24 -19.74 8.38
C THR A 153 6.50 -18.44 8.10
N VAL A 154 6.80 -17.42 8.90
CA VAL A 154 6.23 -16.06 8.72
C VAL A 154 6.81 -15.31 7.52
N GLY A 155 7.81 -15.88 6.84
CA GLY A 155 8.38 -15.31 5.61
C GLY A 155 7.65 -15.70 4.32
N ALA A 156 6.70 -16.65 4.39
CA ALA A 156 5.90 -17.03 3.23
C ALA A 156 4.84 -15.96 2.90
N TYR A 157 4.50 -15.82 1.62
CA TYR A 157 3.37 -15.01 1.21
C TYR A 157 2.06 -15.54 1.82
N SER A 158 1.21 -14.62 2.26
CA SER A 158 -0.18 -14.92 2.63
C SER A 158 -1.09 -14.86 1.42
N GLN A 159 -2.34 -15.29 1.60
CA GLN A 159 -3.44 -14.91 0.70
C GLN A 159 -3.54 -13.38 0.59
N SER A 160 -4.12 -12.88 -0.51
CA SER A 160 -4.21 -11.45 -0.80
C SER A 160 -4.98 -10.63 0.24
N ASN A 161 -5.97 -11.23 0.91
CA ASN A 161 -6.71 -10.60 2.00
C ASN A 161 -6.08 -10.84 3.39
N GLY A 162 -4.99 -11.62 3.47
CA GLY A 162 -4.26 -11.93 4.69
C GLY A 162 -4.50 -13.34 5.22
N ILE A 163 -3.77 -13.70 6.27
CA ILE A 163 -3.82 -15.03 6.90
C ILE A 163 -5.20 -15.28 7.52
N GLU A 164 -5.86 -16.37 7.12
CA GLU A 164 -7.24 -16.69 7.48
C GLU A 164 -7.50 -16.70 9.00
N ILE A 165 -6.64 -17.37 9.79
CA ILE A 165 -6.82 -17.43 11.25
C ILE A 165 -6.76 -16.04 11.89
N ILE A 166 -5.94 -15.14 11.35
CA ILE A 166 -5.85 -13.77 11.83
C ILE A 166 -7.15 -13.03 11.49
N ARG A 167 -7.69 -13.19 10.27
CA ARG A 167 -8.98 -12.60 9.88
C ARG A 167 -10.12 -13.09 10.79
N LYS A 168 -10.16 -14.38 11.13
CA LYS A 168 -11.14 -14.95 12.08
C LYS A 168 -11.05 -14.29 13.46
N HIS A 169 -9.85 -14.19 14.02
CA HIS A 169 -9.66 -13.50 15.31
C HIS A 169 -10.04 -12.02 15.27
N VAL A 170 -9.81 -11.32 14.16
CA VAL A 170 -10.26 -9.93 13.99
C VAL A 170 -11.79 -9.85 13.98
N ALA A 171 -12.47 -10.76 13.28
CA ALA A 171 -13.93 -10.84 13.28
C ALA A 171 -14.48 -11.11 14.69
N GLU A 172 -13.89 -12.06 15.42
CA GLU A 172 -14.25 -12.35 16.82
C GLU A 172 -14.00 -11.16 17.74
N TYR A 173 -12.93 -10.39 17.51
CA TYR A 173 -12.65 -9.17 18.26
C TYR A 173 -13.71 -8.09 17.98
N ILE A 174 -14.05 -7.85 16.71
CA ILE A 174 -15.09 -6.88 16.31
C ILE A 174 -16.43 -7.28 16.93
N MET A 175 -16.80 -8.55 16.84
CA MET A 175 -18.03 -9.07 17.42
C MET A 175 -18.08 -8.85 18.94
N ARG A 176 -16.98 -9.12 19.67
CA ARG A 176 -16.92 -8.85 21.12
C ARG A 176 -16.98 -7.36 21.46
N ARG A 177 -16.32 -6.51 20.66
CA ARG A 177 -16.34 -5.04 20.82
C ARG A 177 -17.73 -4.47 20.59
N ASP A 178 -18.44 -4.99 19.59
CA ASP A 178 -19.74 -4.48 19.12
C ASP A 178 -20.92 -5.28 19.70
N ASN A 179 -20.80 -5.73 20.97
CA ASN A 179 -21.89 -6.36 21.72
C ASN A 179 -22.51 -7.59 21.02
N GLN A 180 -21.68 -8.50 20.51
CA GLN A 180 -22.06 -9.74 19.83
C GLN A 180 -22.73 -9.56 18.46
N ILE A 181 -22.58 -8.39 17.81
CA ILE A 181 -22.98 -8.23 16.42
C ILE A 181 -22.07 -9.09 15.52
N PRO A 182 -22.62 -10.00 14.67
CA PRO A 182 -21.80 -10.86 13.83
C PRO A 182 -20.88 -10.09 12.89
N SER A 183 -19.60 -10.48 12.85
CA SER A 183 -18.62 -9.97 11.89
C SER A 183 -18.13 -11.11 11.02
N ASP A 184 -18.09 -10.89 9.72
CA ASP A 184 -17.69 -11.89 8.72
C ASP A 184 -16.18 -11.80 8.42
N PRO A 185 -15.38 -12.87 8.65
CA PRO A 185 -13.96 -12.91 8.33
C PRO A 185 -13.63 -12.68 6.85
N GLU A 186 -14.56 -12.96 5.93
CA GLU A 186 -14.35 -12.76 4.48
C GLU A 186 -14.45 -11.29 4.07
N LYS A 187 -15.03 -10.45 4.93
CA LYS A 187 -15.09 -8.99 4.74
C LYS A 187 -13.89 -8.26 5.34
N ILE A 188 -12.91 -8.99 5.88
CA ILE A 188 -11.73 -8.44 6.54
C ILE A 188 -10.52 -8.56 5.62
N VAL A 189 -9.87 -7.43 5.36
CA VAL A 189 -8.63 -7.36 4.57
C VAL A 189 -7.52 -6.81 5.46
N LEU A 190 -6.46 -7.61 5.65
CA LEU A 190 -5.28 -7.18 6.37
C LEU A 190 -4.44 -6.24 5.49
N SER A 191 -3.91 -5.17 6.08
CA SER A 191 -3.10 -4.17 5.39
C SER A 191 -1.89 -3.77 6.24
N PRO A 192 -0.80 -3.29 5.61
CA PRO A 192 0.38 -2.79 6.32
C PRO A 192 0.09 -1.41 6.92
N GLY A 193 -0.72 -1.40 7.98
CA GLY A 193 -1.20 -0.19 8.63
C GLY A 193 -2.39 0.47 7.91
N ALA A 194 -3.13 1.29 8.64
CA ALA A 194 -4.34 1.93 8.15
C ALA A 194 -4.10 2.88 6.97
N SER A 195 -2.92 3.50 6.89
CA SER A 195 -2.59 4.47 5.83
C SER A 195 -2.63 3.84 4.44
N GLU A 196 -2.13 2.62 4.28
CA GLU A 196 -2.17 1.92 3.00
C GLU A 196 -3.57 1.45 2.65
N ALA A 197 -4.37 1.00 3.63
CA ALA A 197 -5.78 0.73 3.40
C ALA A 197 -6.50 1.96 2.86
N ILE A 198 -6.35 3.12 3.52
CA ILE A 198 -6.98 4.38 3.08
C ILE A 198 -6.52 4.77 1.68
N ARG A 199 -5.22 4.64 1.36
CA ARG A 199 -4.68 4.92 0.02
C ARG A 199 -5.38 4.09 -1.06
N VAL A 200 -5.52 2.78 -0.83
CA VAL A 200 -6.17 1.87 -1.77
C VAL A 200 -7.65 2.23 -1.92
N TRP A 201 -8.37 2.42 -0.81
CA TRP A 201 -9.79 2.77 -0.83
C TRP A 201 -10.08 4.10 -1.54
N ILE A 202 -9.31 5.15 -1.26
CA ILE A 202 -9.45 6.45 -1.94
C ILE A 202 -9.17 6.29 -3.43
N SER A 203 -8.13 5.55 -3.81
CA SER A 203 -7.80 5.32 -5.22
C SER A 203 -8.93 4.60 -5.96
N LEU A 204 -9.56 3.62 -5.31
CA LEU A 204 -10.69 2.87 -5.86
C LEU A 204 -11.92 3.78 -6.06
N ILE A 205 -12.31 4.51 -5.01
CA ILE A 205 -13.49 5.40 -5.04
C ILE A 205 -13.30 6.53 -6.06
N TYR A 206 -12.11 7.13 -6.10
CA TYR A 206 -11.80 8.21 -7.04
C TYR A 206 -11.92 7.75 -8.50
N GLN A 207 -11.42 6.55 -8.82
CA GLN A 207 -11.54 5.99 -10.15
C GLN A 207 -13.00 5.70 -10.51
N THR A 208 -13.79 5.14 -9.59
CA THR A 208 -15.22 4.86 -9.81
C THR A 208 -16.01 6.14 -10.05
N ILE A 209 -15.86 7.16 -9.21
CA ILE A 209 -16.59 8.45 -9.36
C ILE A 209 -16.24 9.11 -10.70
N LEU A 210 -14.96 9.17 -11.07
CA LEU A 210 -14.56 9.74 -12.36
C LEU A 210 -15.16 8.97 -13.55
N THR A 211 -15.10 7.63 -13.53
CA THR A 211 -15.66 6.84 -14.64
C THR A 211 -17.17 6.97 -14.76
N THR A 212 -17.90 7.07 -13.65
CA THR A 212 -19.35 7.28 -13.65
C THR A 212 -19.72 8.67 -14.16
N ILE A 213 -19.02 9.72 -13.72
CA ILE A 213 -19.25 11.10 -14.20
C ILE A 213 -18.92 11.21 -15.70
N LEU A 214 -17.83 10.60 -16.16
CA LEU A 214 -17.46 10.61 -17.58
C LEU A 214 -18.47 9.84 -18.43
N LYS A 215 -18.94 8.67 -17.98
CA LYS A 215 -19.98 7.89 -18.69
C LYS A 215 -21.32 8.63 -18.74
N TYR A 216 -21.72 9.28 -17.65
CA TYR A 216 -22.97 10.05 -17.60
C TYR A 216 -22.90 11.30 -18.50
N SER A 217 -21.74 11.97 -18.57
CA SER A 217 -21.51 13.09 -19.48
C SER A 217 -21.50 12.68 -20.96
N SER A 218 -21.11 11.45 -21.29
CA SER A 218 -21.18 10.93 -22.67
C SER A 218 -22.57 10.46 -23.09
N SER A 219 -23.46 10.20 -22.12
CA SER A 219 -24.84 9.74 -22.35
C SER A 219 -25.86 10.89 -22.44
N THR A 220 -25.48 12.10 -22.05
CA THR A 220 -26.36 13.29 -22.12
C THR A 220 -25.76 14.30 -23.10
N ASN A 221 -26.47 14.61 -24.19
CA ASN A 221 -26.14 15.69 -25.14
C ASN A 221 -26.32 17.07 -24.47
N GLY A 222 -25.54 17.37 -23.43
CA GLY A 222 -25.77 18.56 -22.61
C GLY A 222 -24.50 19.13 -22.00
N ASN A 223 -24.10 20.31 -22.50
CA ASN A 223 -23.00 21.18 -22.07
C ASN A 223 -23.00 21.62 -20.58
N SER A 224 -23.83 21.01 -19.73
CA SER A 224 -24.07 21.42 -18.34
C SER A 224 -23.12 20.76 -17.33
N LEU A 225 -22.67 19.52 -17.58
CA LEU A 225 -21.80 18.76 -16.66
C LEU A 225 -20.29 18.94 -16.91
N LEU A 226 -19.90 19.35 -18.13
CA LEU A 226 -18.53 19.75 -18.45
C LEU A 226 -18.03 20.95 -17.60
N ARG A 227 -18.95 21.73 -17.00
CA ARG A 227 -18.61 22.81 -16.05
C ARG A 227 -18.25 22.32 -14.65
N LEU A 228 -18.56 21.07 -14.29
CA LEU A 228 -18.23 20.49 -12.97
C LEU A 228 -16.91 19.69 -12.97
N LEU A 229 -16.43 19.25 -14.13
CA LEU A 229 -15.12 18.60 -14.27
C LEU A 229 -13.95 19.45 -13.76
N PRO A 230 -13.90 20.78 -13.98
CA PRO A 230 -12.90 21.65 -13.36
C PRO A 230 -13.04 21.76 -11.84
N VAL A 231 -14.25 21.61 -11.28
CA VAL A 231 -14.49 21.69 -9.83
C VAL A 231 -13.98 20.43 -9.12
N ILE A 232 -14.11 19.27 -9.74
CA ILE A 232 -13.57 18.00 -9.23
C ILE A 232 -12.05 17.93 -9.45
N SER A 233 -11.55 18.36 -10.61
CA SER A 233 -10.12 18.41 -10.95
C SER A 233 -9.33 19.46 -10.14
N ARG A 234 -9.98 20.55 -9.70
CA ARG A 234 -9.35 21.61 -8.89
C ARG A 234 -9.55 21.46 -7.39
N SER A 235 -10.22 20.40 -6.92
CA SER A 235 -10.33 20.19 -5.48
C SER A 235 -8.93 19.89 -4.90
N PRO A 236 -8.38 20.76 -4.03
CA PRO A 236 -7.10 20.48 -3.39
C PRO A 236 -7.34 19.27 -2.50
N THR A 237 -6.69 18.14 -2.82
CA THR A 237 -6.71 16.95 -1.98
C THR A 237 -5.93 17.27 -0.70
N ARG A 238 -6.55 17.98 0.24
CA ARG A 238 -6.08 18.05 1.62
C ARG A 238 -6.37 16.69 2.22
N TYR A 239 -5.33 15.91 2.45
CA TYR A 239 -5.46 14.69 3.23
C TYR A 239 -5.91 15.06 4.64
N ILE A 240 -7.15 14.73 4.98
CA ILE A 240 -7.61 14.73 6.37
C ILE A 240 -6.86 13.58 7.04
N THR A 241 -5.97 13.94 7.96
CA THR A 241 -5.23 12.98 8.77
C THR A 241 -6.22 12.19 9.63
N CYS A 242 -6.24 10.87 9.46
CA CYS A 242 -6.89 9.96 10.41
C CYS A 242 -6.11 10.05 11.73
N HIS A 243 -6.62 10.86 12.67
CA HIS A 243 -6.14 10.85 14.04
C HIS A 243 -6.61 9.54 14.67
N SER A 244 -5.66 8.63 14.91
CA SER A 244 -5.86 7.61 15.95
C SER A 244 -5.95 8.37 17.26
N THR A 245 -7.16 8.61 17.74
CA THR A 245 -7.40 9.01 19.13
C THR A 245 -6.97 7.84 19.99
N GLY A 246 -5.78 7.94 20.56
CA GLY A 246 -5.35 7.05 21.64
C GLY A 246 -6.30 7.23 22.82
N GLY A 247 -7.30 6.35 22.92
CA GLY A 247 -8.11 6.21 24.11
C GLY A 247 -7.19 5.85 25.27
N ILE A 248 -6.98 6.80 26.18
CA ILE A 248 -6.34 6.57 27.46
C ILE A 248 -7.30 5.71 28.27
N TYR A 249 -7.09 4.39 28.26
CA TYR A 249 -7.65 3.54 29.30
C TYR A 249 -6.95 3.89 30.61
N LYS A 250 -7.64 4.66 31.46
CA LYS A 250 -7.32 4.72 32.88
C LYS A 250 -7.80 3.40 33.50
N ASN A 251 -6.87 2.70 34.15
CA ASN A 251 -7.20 1.66 35.13
C ASN A 251 -8.00 2.26 36.29
#